data_AF-A0A6B3ICA7-F1
#
_entry.id   AF-A0A6B3ICA7-F1
#
_cell.length_a   1.000
_cell.length_b   1.000
_cell.length_c   1.000
_cell.angle_alpha   90.00
_cell.angle_beta   90.00
_cell.angle_gamma   90.00
#
_symmetry.space_group_name_H-M   'P 1'
#
loop_
_entity.id
_entity.type
_entity.pdbx_description
1 polymer ?
#
loop_
_entity_poly.entity_id
_entity_poly.type
_entity_poly.pdbx_seq_one_letter_code
_entity_poly.pdbx_strand_id
1 'polypeptide(L)'
;MSISTETATAAADPTVPSGLPRIDDPLKIAPKDARALGALFFEQLQVLEEGTHEYQYARNTLIEMNLSLVQFAAKRFRNRG
;
A
#
# COMPACT_ATOMS: atom_id res chain seq x y z
N MET A 1 4.82 1.63 21.32
CA MET A 1 4.53 2.87 20.59
C MET A 1 5.81 3.26 19.87
N SER A 2 5.95 2.84 18.61
CA SER A 2 7.13 3.15 17.80
C SER A 2 6.71 3.09 16.33
N ILE A 3 6.37 4.24 15.75
CA ILE A 3 6.56 4.45 14.31
C ILE A 3 7.90 5.19 14.20
N SER A 4 8.92 4.50 13.72
CA SER A 4 10.22 5.12 13.46
C SER A 4 10.09 5.92 12.17
N THR A 5 9.91 7.22 12.28
CA THR A 5 10.08 8.14 11.15
C THR A 5 11.56 8.47 11.04
N GLU A 6 12.30 7.67 10.28
CA GLU A 6 13.63 8.05 9.81
C GLU A 6 13.47 8.92 8.57
N THR A 7 13.84 10.20 8.71
CA THR A 7 14.07 11.12 7.60
C THR A 7 15.33 10.68 6.86
N ALA A 8 15.19 9.71 5.96
CA ALA A 8 16.21 9.38 4.99
C ALA A 8 16.04 10.28 3.77
N THR A 9 17.08 11.04 3.44
CA THR A 9 17.21 11.79 2.20
C THR A 9 17.23 10.80 1.02
N ALA A 10 16.05 10.41 0.54
CA ALA A 10 15.93 9.44 -0.54
C ALA A 10 16.15 10.15 -1.88
N ALA A 11 17.19 9.74 -2.60
CA ALA A 11 17.26 9.93 -4.04
C ALA A 11 15.92 9.49 -4.64
N ALA A 12 15.26 10.38 -5.36
CA ALA A 12 13.94 10.15 -5.92
C ALA A 12 13.99 8.95 -6.87
N ASP A 13 13.51 7.80 -6.41
CA ASP A 13 13.22 6.66 -7.26
C ASP A 13 12.07 7.13 -8.18
N PRO A 14 12.26 7.20 -9.51
CA PRO A 14 11.23 7.72 -10.42
C PRO A 14 9.97 6.85 -10.45
N THR A 15 10.00 5.69 -9.79
CA THR A 15 8.89 4.74 -9.68
C THR A 15 7.89 5.09 -8.57
N VAL A 16 8.26 5.94 -7.59
CA VAL A 16 7.35 6.29 -6.48
C VAL A 16 6.64 7.60 -6.80
N PRO A 17 5.29 7.63 -6.82
CA PRO A 17 4.54 8.85 -7.06
C PRO A 17 4.83 9.94 -6.02
N SER A 18 4.87 11.19 -6.47
CA SER A 18 5.02 12.35 -5.58
C SER A 18 3.84 12.42 -4.60
N GLY A 19 4.09 12.08 -3.33
CA GLY A 19 3.09 12.07 -2.27
C GLY A 19 2.65 10.69 -1.78
N LEU A 20 3.18 9.59 -2.34
CA LEU A 20 3.03 8.26 -1.73
C LEU A 20 4.21 7.90 -0.83
N PRO A 21 3.95 7.25 0.31
CA PRO A 21 5.02 6.66 1.11
C PRO A 21 5.65 5.49 0.35
N ARG A 22 6.97 5.38 0.43
CA ARG A 22 7.68 4.18 -0.01
C ARG A 22 7.37 3.04 0.96
N ILE A 23 6.84 1.95 0.43
CA ILE A 23 6.58 0.72 1.18
C ILE A 23 7.55 -0.35 0.70
N ASP A 24 8.40 -0.85 1.61
CA ASP A 24 9.39 -1.87 1.29
C ASP A 24 8.84 -3.30 1.37
N ASP A 25 7.90 -3.56 2.29
CA ASP A 25 7.28 -4.88 2.46
C ASP A 25 5.77 -4.75 2.69
N PRO A 26 4.98 -4.63 1.61
CA PRO A 26 3.55 -4.35 1.71
C PRO A 26 2.76 -5.50 2.38
N LEU A 27 3.27 -6.73 2.29
CA LEU A 27 2.66 -7.92 2.89
C LEU A 27 2.74 -7.93 4.42
N LYS A 28 3.73 -7.27 5.01
CA LYS A 28 3.88 -7.16 6.48
C LYS A 28 3.04 -6.06 7.12
N ILE A 29 2.30 -5.29 6.32
CA ILE A 29 1.45 -4.22 6.83
C ILE A 29 0.25 -4.82 7.57
N ALA A 30 0.03 -4.35 8.80
CA ALA A 30 -1.11 -4.79 9.59
C ALA A 30 -2.44 -4.44 8.87
N PRO A 31 -3.48 -5.29 8.93
CA PRO A 31 -4.72 -5.05 8.21
C PRO A 31 -5.38 -3.69 8.49
N LYS A 32 -5.20 -3.14 9.71
CA LYS A 32 -5.71 -1.82 10.08
C LYS A 32 -4.97 -0.70 9.33
N ASP A 33 -3.65 -0.82 9.25
CA ASP A 33 -2.80 0.19 8.61
C ASP A 33 -2.94 0.11 7.08
N ALA A 34 -3.10 -1.10 6.52
CA ALA A 34 -3.39 -1.31 5.10
C ALA A 34 -4.67 -0.58 4.65
N ARG A 35 -5.70 -0.56 5.51
CA ARG A 35 -6.93 0.22 5.22
C ARG A 35 -6.68 1.72 5.21
N ALA A 36 -5.88 2.23 6.14
CA ALA A 36 -5.59 3.66 6.23
C ALA A 36 -4.68 4.12 5.08
N LEU A 37 -3.61 3.38 4.80
CA LEU A 37 -2.68 3.65 3.70
C LEU A 37 -3.36 3.49 2.34
N GLY A 38 -4.27 2.53 2.20
CA GLY A 38 -4.97 2.28 0.95
C GLY A 38 -5.69 3.52 0.40
N ALA A 39 -6.24 4.38 1.27
CA ALA A 39 -6.90 5.62 0.85
C ALA A 39 -5.96 6.54 0.05
N LEU A 40 -4.73 6.74 0.53
CA LEU A 40 -3.72 7.57 -0.15
C LEU A 40 -3.36 7.01 -1.53
N PHE A 41 -3.21 5.69 -1.63
CA PHE A 41 -2.92 5.03 -2.89
C PHE A 41 -4.10 5.10 -3.87
N PHE A 42 -5.34 4.97 -3.39
CA PHE A 42 -6.53 5.13 -4.23
C PHE A 42 -6.68 6.55 -4.76
N GLU A 43 -6.43 7.57 -3.94
CA GLU A 43 -6.42 8.98 -4.36
C GLU A 43 -5.38 9.21 -5.47
N GLN A 44 -4.19 8.62 -5.33
CA GLN A 44 -3.14 8.76 -6.32
C GLN A 44 -3.46 8.02 -7.63
N LEU A 45 -4.07 6.84 -7.57
CA LEU A 45 -4.52 6.13 -8.77
C LEU A 45 -5.59 6.90 -9.59
N GLN A 46 -6.28 7.88 -9.00
CA GLN A 46 -7.24 8.72 -9.74
C GLN A 46 -6.57 9.76 -10.62
N VAL A 47 -5.35 10.18 -10.27
CA VAL A 47 -4.62 11.24 -10.96
C VAL A 47 -3.48 10.72 -11.83
N LEU A 48 -2.96 9.53 -11.52
CA LEU A 48 -1.90 8.88 -12.27
C LEU A 48 -2.40 8.34 -13.61
N GLU A 49 -1.59 8.54 -14.65
CA GLU A 49 -1.86 8.00 -15.98
C GLU A 49 -1.59 6.49 -16.02
N GLU A 50 -2.54 5.72 -16.55
CA GLU A 50 -2.40 4.28 -16.71
C GLU A 50 -1.26 3.95 -17.70
N GLY A 51 -0.45 2.94 -17.35
CA GLY A 51 0.74 2.54 -18.13
C GLY A 51 2.05 3.14 -17.63
N THR A 52 2.00 4.16 -16.76
CA THR A 52 3.19 4.71 -16.09
C THR A 52 3.74 3.76 -15.02
N HIS A 53 5.02 3.91 -14.64
CA HIS A 53 5.63 3.12 -13.57
C HIS A 53 5.03 3.47 -12.20
N GLU A 54 4.67 4.73 -12.02
CA GLU A 54 4.04 5.32 -10.85
C GLU A 54 2.64 4.71 -10.62
N TYR A 55 1.85 4.59 -11.69
CA TYR A 55 0.55 3.90 -11.65
C TYR A 55 0.73 2.41 -11.29
N GLN A 56 1.71 1.75 -11.91
CA GLN A 56 2.01 0.34 -11.61
C GLN A 56 2.45 0.16 -10.16
N TYR A 57 3.30 1.02 -9.63
CA TYR A 57 3.73 1.01 -8.24
C TYR A 57 2.51 1.13 -7.31
N ALA A 58 1.70 2.18 -7.49
CA ALA A 58 0.55 2.42 -6.64
C ALA A 58 -0.44 1.24 -6.65
N ARG A 59 -0.73 0.70 -7.84
CA ARG A 59 -1.61 -0.46 -8.01
C ARG A 59 -1.03 -1.73 -7.37
N ASN A 60 0.23 -2.05 -7.62
CA ASN A 60 0.86 -3.27 -7.14
C ASN A 60 0.97 -3.26 -5.60
N THR A 61 1.43 -2.13 -5.03
CA THR A 61 1.48 -1.96 -3.58
C THR A 61 0.10 -2.08 -2.94
N LEU A 62 -0.96 -1.51 -3.55
CA LEU A 62 -2.33 -1.70 -3.09
C LEU A 62 -2.77 -3.17 -3.07
N ILE A 63 -2.46 -3.92 -4.12
CA ILE A 63 -2.80 -5.35 -4.21
C ILE A 63 -2.13 -6.12 -3.08
N GLU A 64 -0.83 -5.92 -2.89
CA GLU A 64 -0.06 -6.62 -1.87
C GLU A 64 -0.51 -6.27 -0.44
N MET A 65 -0.72 -4.98 -0.14
CA MET A 65 -1.26 -4.55 1.16
C MET A 65 -2.63 -5.17 1.45
N ASN A 66 -3.51 -5.22 0.44
CA ASN A 66 -4.85 -5.75 0.62
C ASN A 66 -4.88 -7.27 0.73
N LEU A 67 -3.85 -8.00 0.30
CA LEU A 67 -3.78 -9.44 0.49
C LEU A 67 -3.83 -9.81 1.98
N SER A 68 -3.06 -9.11 2.82
CA SER A 68 -3.07 -9.31 4.28
C SER A 68 -4.44 -9.00 4.90
N LEU A 69 -5.13 -7.97 4.40
CA LEU A 69 -6.48 -7.62 4.82
C LEU A 69 -7.51 -8.68 4.41
N VAL A 70 -7.46 -9.16 3.17
CA VAL A 70 -8.36 -10.19 2.64
C VAL A 70 -8.19 -11.49 3.42
N GLN A 71 -6.95 -11.91 3.68
CA GLN A 71 -6.69 -13.09 4.51
C GLN A 71 -7.27 -12.95 5.93
N PHE A 72 -7.12 -11.77 6.53
CA PHE A 72 -7.71 -11.46 7.84
C PHE A 72 -9.24 -11.53 7.81
N ALA A 73 -9.88 -10.95 6.80
CA ALA A 73 -11.34 -10.96 6.65
C ALA A 73 -11.88 -12.37 6.37
N ALA A 74 -11.26 -13.11 5.44
CA ALA A 74 -11.66 -14.44 5.03
C ALA A 74 -11.62 -15.46 6.18
N LYS A 75 -10.65 -15.36 7.10
CA LYS A 75 -10.58 -16.21 8.31
C LYS A 75 -11.87 -16.22 9.12
N ARG A 76 -12.65 -15.13 9.09
CA ARG A 76 -13.90 -14.98 9.86
C ARG A 76 -15.09 -15.75 9.27
N PHE A 77 -14.98 -16.19 8.02
CA PHE A 77 -16.06 -16.89 7.30
C PHE A 77 -15.82 -18.40 7.11
N ARG A 78 -14.63 -18.92 7.44
CA ARG A 78 -14.29 -20.35 7.26
C ARG A 78 -15.22 -21.34 7.97
N ASN A 79 -15.87 -20.93 9.05
CA ASN A 79 -16.72 -21.82 9.86
C ASN A 79 -18.23 -21.65 9.54
N ARG A 80 -18.56 -21.03 8.40
CA ARG A 80 -19.95 -20.74 7.98
C ARG A 80 -20.36 -21.44 6.68
N GLY A 81 -19.57 -22.41 6.23
CA GLY A 81 -19.84 -23.26 5.07
C GLY A 81 -20.19 -24.68 5.50
#